data_AF-A0A9D6BNS6-F1
#
_entry.id   AF-A0A9D6BNS6-F1
#
_cell.length_a   1.000
_cell.length_b   1.000
_cell.length_c   1.000
_cell.angle_alpha   90.00
_cell.angle_beta   90.00
_cell.angle_gamma   90.00
#
_symmetry.space_group_name_H-M   'P 1'
#
loop_
_entity.id
_entity.type
_entity.pdbx_description
1 polymer ?
#
loop_
_entity_poly.entity_id
_entity_poly.type
_entity_poly.pdbx_seq_one_letter_code
_entity_poly.pdbx_strand_id
1 'polypeptide(L)'
;MAKQRKKRSTVSFKDIQIAYLMDGISSIAKLHKDGQASNITIRRAFSNLKEGGREVASLEKWIRENLGAGTRGRTAPSAGQERIYRAQQIKTSGPFLRLPLGALQIDKGEVVSVVFQKDQIIVRKV
;
A
#
# COMPACT_ATOMS: atom_id res chain seq x y z
N MET A 1 -30.97 -22.95 9.25
CA MET A 1 -30.76 -22.70 7.80
C MET A 1 -29.38 -22.09 7.60
N ALA A 2 -28.48 -22.78 6.89
CA ALA A 2 -27.14 -22.26 6.61
C ALA A 2 -27.22 -21.14 5.57
N LYS A 3 -26.79 -19.93 5.94
CA LYS A 3 -26.73 -18.75 5.06
C LYS A 3 -25.78 -19.10 3.90
N GLN A 4 -26.31 -19.38 2.70
CA GLN A 4 -25.50 -19.69 1.53
C GLN A 4 -24.49 -18.56 1.31
N ARG A 5 -23.21 -18.89 1.41
CA ARG A 5 -22.11 -17.96 1.17
C ARG A 5 -22.13 -17.61 -0.33
N LYS A 6 -22.66 -16.43 -0.68
CA LYS A 6 -22.71 -15.93 -2.05
C LYS A 6 -21.33 -16.13 -2.69
N LYS A 7 -21.25 -16.96 -3.74
CA LYS A 7 -19.99 -17.28 -4.45
C LYS A 7 -19.37 -15.93 -4.86
N ARG A 8 -18.17 -15.60 -4.36
CA ARG A 8 -17.52 -14.32 -4.66
C ARG A 8 -17.35 -14.25 -6.17
N SER A 9 -18.08 -13.37 -6.85
CA SER A 9 -17.78 -13.00 -8.24
C SER A 9 -16.53 -12.13 -8.19
N THR A 10 -15.36 -12.77 -8.18
CA THR A 10 -14.08 -12.07 -8.21
C THR A 10 -13.86 -11.48 -9.59
N VAL A 11 -13.96 -10.16 -9.66
CA VAL A 11 -13.71 -9.38 -10.87
C VAL A 11 -12.20 -9.35 -11.12
N SER A 12 -11.77 -9.51 -12.37
CA SER A 12 -10.35 -9.49 -12.72
C SER A 12 -9.82 -8.06 -12.80
N PHE A 13 -8.49 -7.90 -12.85
CA PHE A 13 -7.91 -6.56 -12.99
C PHE A 13 -8.27 -5.91 -14.34
N LYS A 14 -8.47 -6.69 -15.40
CA LYS A 14 -8.85 -6.17 -16.73
C LYS A 14 -10.25 -5.57 -16.71
N ASP A 15 -11.17 -6.22 -16.01
CA ASP A 15 -12.54 -5.73 -15.87
C ASP A 15 -12.57 -4.40 -15.09
N ILE A 16 -11.69 -4.24 -14.09
CA ILE A 16 -11.51 -2.97 -13.38
C ILE A 16 -10.96 -1.88 -14.30
N GLN A 17 -10.01 -2.22 -15.18
CA GLN A 17 -9.49 -1.27 -16.17
C GLN A 17 -10.59 -0.82 -17.12
N ILE A 18 -11.39 -1.75 -17.65
CA ILE A 18 -12.52 -1.45 -18.53
C ILE A 18 -13.54 -0.57 -17.79
N ALA A 19 -13.94 -0.96 -16.58
CA ALA A 19 -14.89 -0.20 -15.77
C ALA A 19 -14.39 1.23 -15.47
N TYR A 20 -13.09 1.42 -15.23
CA TYR A 20 -12.51 2.74 -15.03
C TYR A 20 -12.52 3.58 -16.31
N LEU A 21 -12.17 2.98 -17.45
CA LEU A 21 -12.10 3.69 -18.73
C LEU A 21 -13.49 4.06 -19.27
N MET A 22 -14.52 3.29 -18.92
CA MET A 22 -15.90 3.54 -19.34
C MET A 22 -16.64 4.48 -18.38
N ASP A 23 -16.60 4.17 -17.07
CA ASP A 23 -17.49 4.76 -16.07
C ASP A 23 -16.74 5.53 -14.96
N GLY A 24 -15.41 5.62 -15.08
CA GLY A 24 -14.54 6.34 -14.15
C GLY A 24 -14.47 5.69 -12.76
N ILE A 25 -14.27 6.52 -11.72
CA ILE A 25 -14.11 6.07 -10.34
C ILE A 25 -15.38 5.42 -9.79
N SER A 26 -16.56 5.87 -10.26
CA SER A 26 -17.85 5.46 -9.70
C SER A 26 -18.07 3.95 -9.77
N SER A 27 -17.65 3.32 -10.87
CA SER A 27 -17.72 1.87 -11.07
C SER A 27 -16.74 1.13 -10.16
N ILE A 28 -15.50 1.62 -10.00
CA ILE A 28 -14.51 1.03 -9.09
C ILE A 28 -15.00 1.09 -7.64
N ALA A 29 -15.55 2.22 -7.22
CA ALA A 29 -16.08 2.39 -5.87
C ALA A 29 -17.22 1.40 -5.59
N LYS A 30 -18.11 1.17 -6.57
CA LYS A 30 -19.18 0.18 -6.48
C LYS A 30 -18.63 -1.25 -6.39
N LEU A 31 -17.73 -1.64 -7.29
CA LEU A 31 -17.11 -2.96 -7.31
C LEU A 31 -16.33 -3.26 -6.02
N HIS A 32 -15.69 -2.25 -5.43
CA HIS A 32 -15.01 -2.35 -4.15
C HIS A 32 -15.99 -2.50 -2.98
N LYS A 33 -17.02 -1.65 -2.91
CA LYS A 33 -18.07 -1.69 -1.88
C LYS A 33 -18.84 -3.01 -1.87
N ASP A 34 -19.11 -3.56 -3.05
CA ASP A 34 -19.81 -4.83 -3.23
C ASP A 34 -18.92 -6.05 -2.94
N GLY A 35 -17.64 -5.84 -2.60
CA GLY A 35 -16.67 -6.90 -2.30
C GLY A 35 -16.30 -7.76 -3.51
N GLN A 36 -16.59 -7.28 -4.72
CA GLN A 36 -16.32 -7.97 -5.99
C GLN A 36 -14.87 -7.74 -6.47
N ALA A 37 -14.28 -6.62 -6.08
CA ALA A 37 -12.89 -6.26 -6.37
C ALA A 37 -12.04 -6.19 -5.10
N SER A 38 -10.93 -6.94 -5.07
CA SER A 38 -9.97 -6.84 -3.98
C SER A 38 -9.08 -5.61 -4.11
N ASN A 39 -8.56 -5.10 -2.99
CA ASN A 39 -7.59 -3.99 -2.99
C ASN A 39 -6.37 -4.30 -3.88
N ILE A 40 -5.92 -5.56 -3.91
CA ILE A 40 -4.79 -6.02 -4.74
C ILE A 40 -5.16 -5.92 -6.22
N THR A 41 -6.37 -6.35 -6.58
CA THR A 41 -6.87 -6.29 -7.96
C THR A 41 -6.95 -4.85 -8.46
N ILE A 42 -7.48 -3.95 -7.64
CA ILE A 42 -7.61 -2.51 -7.97
C ILE A 42 -6.22 -1.88 -8.15
N ARG A 43 -5.29 -2.15 -7.24
CA ARG A 43 -3.91 -1.63 -7.35
C ARG A 43 -3.20 -2.16 -8.59
N ARG A 44 -3.41 -3.44 -8.95
CA ARG A 44 -2.85 -4.02 -10.18
C ARG A 44 -3.39 -3.34 -11.43
N ALA A 45 -4.69 -3.07 -11.48
CA ALA A 45 -5.32 -2.33 -12.57
C ALA A 45 -4.73 -0.92 -12.71
N PHE A 46 -4.57 -0.20 -11.58
CA PHE A 46 -3.93 1.11 -11.53
C PHE A 46 -2.50 1.08 -12.08
N SER A 47 -1.64 0.16 -11.61
CA SER A 47 -0.25 0.06 -12.10
C SER A 47 -0.19 -0.15 -13.61
N ASN A 48 -1.03 -1.05 -14.16
CA ASN A 48 -1.05 -1.31 -15.60
C ASN A 48 -1.56 -0.12 -16.42
N LEU A 49 -2.57 0.62 -15.92
CA LEU A 49 -3.05 1.84 -16.58
C LEU A 49 -1.98 2.93 -16.58
N LYS A 50 -1.26 3.09 -15.47
CA LYS A 50 -0.16 4.06 -15.33
C LYS A 50 1.01 3.72 -16.25
N GLU A 51 1.42 2.45 -16.29
CA GLU A 51 2.48 1.95 -17.20
C GLU A 51 2.08 2.10 -18.67
N GLY A 52 0.79 1.96 -18.99
CA GLY A 52 0.25 2.21 -20.32
C GLY A 52 0.10 3.68 -20.70
N GLY A 53 0.62 4.63 -19.90
CA GLY A 53 0.58 6.07 -20.20
C GLY A 53 -0.81 6.71 -20.11
N ARG A 54 -1.76 6.08 -19.40
CA ARG A 54 -3.12 6.63 -19.24
C ARG A 54 -3.18 7.64 -18.09
N GLU A 55 -4.11 8.58 -18.19
CA GLU A 55 -4.42 9.50 -17.10
C GLU A 55 -5.12 8.76 -15.96
N VAL A 56 -4.42 8.65 -14.83
CA VAL A 56 -4.88 7.88 -13.65
C VAL A 56 -4.88 8.70 -12.37
N ALA A 57 -4.76 10.03 -12.46
CA ALA A 57 -4.67 10.92 -11.29
C ALA A 57 -5.87 10.75 -10.34
N SER A 58 -7.07 10.68 -10.92
CA SER A 58 -8.32 10.49 -10.18
C SER A 58 -8.36 9.12 -9.48
N LEU A 59 -7.92 8.04 -10.16
CA LEU A 59 -7.82 6.71 -9.57
C LEU A 59 -6.74 6.64 -8.47
N GLU A 60 -5.60 7.30 -8.66
CA GLU A 60 -4.51 7.37 -7.69
C GLU A 60 -4.96 8.03 -6.39
N LYS A 61 -5.68 9.17 -6.51
CA LYS A 61 -6.29 9.86 -5.37
C LYS A 61 -7.28 8.95 -4.65
N TRP A 62 -8.20 8.32 -5.38
CA TRP A 62 -9.19 7.43 -4.80
C TRP A 62 -8.55 6.23 -4.07
N ILE A 63 -7.51 5.62 -4.63
CA ILE A 63 -6.76 4.52 -4.01
C ILE A 63 -6.12 4.97 -2.70
N ARG A 64 -5.53 6.18 -2.66
CA ARG A 64 -4.90 6.72 -1.46
C ARG A 64 -5.93 6.91 -0.33
N GLU A 65 -7.09 7.49 -0.67
CA GLU A 65 -8.16 7.81 0.27
C GLU A 65 -8.89 6.56 0.79
N ASN A 66 -9.12 5.56 -0.09
CA ASN A 66 -10.01 4.44 0.24
C ASN A 66 -9.28 3.12 0.52
N LEU A 67 -8.08 2.92 -0.04
CA LEU A 67 -7.32 1.68 0.10
C LEU A 67 -6.06 1.84 0.95
N GLY A 68 -5.68 3.08 1.31
CA GLY A 68 -4.47 3.42 2.08
C GLY A 68 -3.16 3.30 1.29
N ALA A 69 -2.02 3.42 1.97
CA ALA A 69 -0.72 3.16 1.36
C ALA A 69 -0.56 1.66 1.08
N GLY A 70 -0.40 1.30 -0.19
CA GLY A 70 -0.23 -0.09 -0.61
C GLY A 70 1.18 -0.53 -0.34
N THR A 71 1.46 -1.03 0.85
CA THR A 71 2.78 -1.56 1.17
C THR A 71 2.70 -3.06 1.34
N ARG A 72 3.36 -3.77 0.42
CA ARG A 72 4.06 -5.01 0.80
C ARG A 72 5.02 -4.63 1.92
N GLY A 73 4.71 -5.06 3.14
CA GLY A 73 5.46 -4.72 4.34
C GLY A 73 4.55 -4.62 5.55
N ARG A 74 5.14 -4.58 6.74
CA ARG A 74 4.40 -4.25 7.95
C ARG A 74 4.09 -2.76 7.92
N THR A 75 2.84 -2.39 8.17
CA THR A 75 2.41 -1.00 8.32
C THR A 75 3.27 -0.30 9.36
N ALA A 76 3.77 0.89 9.01
CA ALA A 76 4.45 1.71 9.99
C ALA A 76 3.46 2.13 11.10
N PRO A 77 3.90 2.25 12.36
CA PRO A 77 3.08 2.86 13.40
C PRO A 77 2.74 4.31 13.01
N SER A 78 1.53 4.76 13.37
CA SER A 78 1.14 6.17 13.25
C SER A 78 1.76 7.02 14.36
N ALA A 79 1.70 8.35 14.23
CA ALA A 79 2.17 9.25 15.30
C ALA A 79 1.44 8.95 16.62
N GLY A 80 2.19 8.76 17.70
CA GLY A 80 1.67 8.36 19.02
C GLY A 80 1.44 6.86 19.23
N GLN A 81 1.72 6.01 18.23
CA GLN A 81 1.66 4.55 18.37
C GLN A 81 3.05 3.95 18.55
N GLU A 82 3.17 3.01 19.50
CA GLU A 82 4.37 2.21 19.69
C GLU A 82 4.24 0.87 18.98
N ARG A 83 5.36 0.39 18.41
CA ARG A 83 5.42 -0.97 17.86
C ARG A 83 6.71 -1.67 18.26
N ILE A 84 6.55 -2.78 18.98
CA ILE A 84 7.67 -3.63 19.41
C ILE A 84 8.01 -4.60 18.28
N TYR A 85 9.28 -4.62 17.87
CA TYR A 85 9.79 -5.54 16.86
C TYR A 85 10.76 -6.53 17.51
N ARG A 86 10.68 -7.81 17.11
CA ARG A 86 11.75 -8.76 17.39
C ARG A 86 12.88 -8.52 16.40
N ALA A 87 14.09 -8.31 16.91
CA ALA A 87 15.28 -8.20 16.08
C ALA A 87 15.44 -9.48 15.25
N GLN A 88 15.77 -9.33 13.97
CA GLN A 88 16.13 -10.45 13.09
C GLN A 88 17.63 -10.35 12.78
N GLN A 89 18.33 -11.46 12.89
CA GLN A 89 19.72 -11.59 12.49
C GLN A 89 19.78 -12.41 11.20
N ILE A 90 20.44 -11.89 10.16
CA ILE A 90 20.71 -12.66 8.95
C ILE A 90 22.10 -13.26 9.08
N LYS A 91 22.17 -14.57 9.35
CA LYS A 91 23.43 -15.33 9.39
C LYS A 91 24.48 -14.66 10.29
N THR A 92 25.64 -14.29 9.74
CA THR A 92 26.78 -13.65 10.39
C THR A 92 26.71 -12.13 10.40
N SER A 93 25.64 -11.51 9.89
CA SER A 93 25.47 -10.06 9.95
C SER A 93 25.04 -9.61 11.34
N GLY A 94 25.26 -8.32 11.64
CA GLY A 94 24.64 -7.69 12.79
C GLY A 94 23.10 -7.69 12.69
N PRO A 95 22.40 -7.46 13.82
CA PRO A 95 20.96 -7.23 13.83
C PRO A 95 20.63 -6.01 12.95
N PHE A 96 19.57 -6.10 12.15
CA PHE A 96 19.12 -4.98 11.32
C PHE A 96 17.65 -4.67 11.60
N LEU A 97 17.33 -3.37 11.61
CA LEU A 97 15.98 -2.85 11.70
C LEU A 97 15.59 -2.26 10.35
N ARG A 98 14.44 -2.67 9.81
CA ARG A 98 13.87 -2.02 8.62
C ARG A 98 13.18 -0.73 9.06
N LEU A 99 13.74 0.41 8.64
CA LEU A 99 13.16 1.71 8.95
C LEU A 99 11.92 1.97 8.07
N PRO A 100 10.79 2.43 8.64
CA PRO A 100 9.60 2.79 7.89
C PRO A 100 9.75 4.17 7.23
N LEU A 101 10.56 4.26 6.17
CA LEU A 101 10.91 5.53 5.50
C LEU A 101 9.68 6.36 5.08
N GLY A 102 8.60 5.71 4.63
CA GLY A 102 7.36 6.41 4.27
C GLY A 102 6.67 7.12 5.45
N ALA A 103 6.77 6.58 6.68
CA ALA A 103 6.24 7.27 7.87
C ALA A 103 7.11 8.44 8.31
N LEU A 104 8.39 8.40 7.95
CA LEU A 104 9.34 9.48 8.14
C LEU A 104 9.32 10.51 7.00
N GLN A 105 8.38 10.37 6.05
CA GLN A 105 8.24 11.24 4.87
C GLN A 105 9.53 11.33 4.03
N ILE A 106 10.28 10.23 3.92
CA ILE A 106 11.50 10.14 3.11
C ILE A 106 11.18 9.48 1.77
N ASP A 107 11.50 10.16 0.68
CA ASP A 107 11.22 9.71 -0.68
C ASP A 107 12.36 8.86 -1.28
N LYS A 108 12.05 8.13 -2.37
CA LYS A 108 13.04 7.29 -3.06
C LYS A 108 14.14 8.16 -3.68
N GLY A 109 15.39 7.90 -3.31
CA GLY A 109 16.56 8.64 -3.80
C GLY A 109 17.04 9.73 -2.84
N GLU A 110 16.28 10.03 -1.78
CA GLU A 110 16.74 10.90 -0.70
C GLU A 110 17.81 10.19 0.15
N VAL A 111 18.79 10.98 0.60
CA VAL A 111 19.85 10.51 1.50
C VAL A 111 19.47 10.87 2.93
N VAL A 112 19.69 9.92 3.84
CA VAL A 112 19.44 10.12 5.26
C VAL A 112 20.64 9.72 6.09
N SER A 113 20.89 10.47 7.15
CA SER A 113 21.83 10.10 8.19
C SER A 113 21.11 9.34 9.29
N VAL A 114 21.71 8.24 9.75
CA VAL A 114 21.18 7.41 10.83
C VAL A 114 22.22 7.35 11.94
N VAL A 115 21.82 7.77 13.13
CA VAL A 115 22.68 7.75 14.33
C VAL A 115 22.07 6.79 15.34
N PHE A 116 22.86 5.80 15.75
CA PHE A 116 22.50 4.88 16.82
C PHE A 116 22.97 5.47 18.15
N GLN A 117 22.04 5.72 19.06
CA GLN A 117 22.31 6.06 20.46
C GLN A 117 21.90 4.89 21.37
N LYS A 118 22.23 4.99 22.66
CA LYS A 118 22.00 3.92 23.65
C LYS A 118 20.54 3.44 23.66
N ASP A 119 19.59 4.37 23.63
CA ASP A 119 18.15 4.08 23.80
C ASP A 119 17.28 4.51 22.61
N GLN A 120 17.87 5.06 21.54
CA GLN A 120 17.12 5.56 20.38
C GLN A 120 17.91 5.53 19.07
N ILE A 121 17.19 5.49 17.95
CA ILE A 121 17.74 5.67 16.61
C ILE A 121 17.25 7.01 16.08
N ILE A 122 18.18 7.90 15.75
CA ILE A 122 17.87 9.22 15.20
C ILE A 122 18.08 9.16 13.69
N VAL A 123 17.04 9.50 12.92
CA VAL A 123 17.09 9.60 11.45
C VAL A 123 16.94 11.05 11.06
N ARG A 124 17.87 11.60 10.28
CA ARG A 124 17.81 12.98 9.77
C ARG A 124 17.93 12.97 8.25
N LYS A 125 17.14 13.82 7.59
CA LYS A 125 17.34 14.13 6.17
C LYS A 125 18.67 14.87 6.01
N VAL A 126 19.40 14.55 4.94
CA VAL A 126 20.63 15.24 4.54
C VAL A 126 20.30 16.21 3.43
#